data_AF-A0A4P6EW67-F1
#
_entry.id   AF-A0A4P6EW67-F1
#
_cell.length_a   1.000
_cell.length_b   1.000
_cell.length_c   1.000
_cell.angle_alpha   90.00
_cell.angle_beta   90.00
_cell.angle_gamma   90.00
#
_symmetry.space_group_name_H-M   'P 1'
#
loop_
_entity.id
_entity.type
_entity.pdbx_description
1 polymer ?
#
loop_
_entity_poly.entity_id
_entity_poly.type
_entity_poly.pdbx_seq_one_letter_code
_entity_poly.pdbx_strand_id
1 'polypeptide(L)'
;MEGRDRMRSTPRLALYWGIGCAAAFAVVAAFVSTGYSDGFDRPLTDGLHNLESDGWTAFLKTAGSVASGIPVAVIIALVCLYLLLARRIGEWVTFIAVLAGSQAVNLALKELFQRERPDVHRLIEASGYGFPSGNATSALALFGMLAVLGWSRIPSRAGRTALVVICSFFTLAAGVSRIYLGVHYPTDIAGAYLSTGAVLFAALAIRARITVKRHPDSGVPL
;
A
#
# COMPACT_ATOMS: atom_id res chain seq x y z
N MET A 1 6.62 -32.45 10.49
CA MET A 1 6.64 -31.54 11.66
C MET A 1 6.86 -30.09 11.26
N GLU A 2 7.72 -29.78 10.28
CA GLU A 2 7.95 -28.41 9.73
C GLU A 2 6.70 -27.60 9.33
N GLY A 3 5.69 -28.23 8.72
CA GLY A 3 4.46 -27.51 8.30
C GLY A 3 3.62 -27.00 9.47
N ARG A 4 3.66 -27.68 10.61
CA ARG A 4 2.86 -27.35 11.81
C ARG A 4 3.48 -26.17 12.58
N ASP A 5 4.80 -26.06 12.60
CA ASP A 5 5.53 -24.93 13.20
C ASP A 5 5.47 -23.66 12.33
N ARG A 6 5.57 -23.78 11.00
CA ARG A 6 5.32 -22.64 10.09
C ARG A 6 3.94 -22.03 10.33
N MET A 7 2.90 -22.86 10.44
CA MET A 7 1.52 -22.42 10.62
C MET A 7 1.28 -21.66 11.93
N ARG A 8 2.03 -21.97 12.99
CA ARG A 8 1.99 -21.26 14.28
C ARG A 8 2.79 -19.94 14.26
N SER A 9 3.83 -19.86 13.43
CA SER A 9 4.68 -18.66 13.31
C SER A 9 4.12 -17.56 12.41
N THR A 10 3.35 -17.90 11.37
CA THR A 10 2.80 -16.93 10.41
C THR A 10 2.01 -15.78 11.03
N PRO A 11 1.08 -15.99 11.99
CA PRO A 11 0.36 -14.88 12.62
C PRO A 11 1.26 -14.00 13.49
N ARG A 12 2.34 -14.55 14.07
CA ARG A 12 3.30 -13.78 14.87
C ARG A 12 4.19 -12.93 13.96
N LEU A 13 4.65 -13.50 12.85
CA LEU A 13 5.46 -12.79 11.88
C LEU A 13 4.71 -11.63 11.24
N ALA A 14 3.46 -11.85 10.81
CA ALA A 14 2.61 -10.79 10.29
C ALA A 14 2.40 -9.67 11.34
N LEU A 15 2.17 -10.04 12.61
CA LEU A 15 2.05 -9.06 13.68
C LEU A 15 3.35 -8.24 13.87
N TYR A 16 4.52 -8.87 13.87
CA TYR A 16 5.79 -8.17 14.01
C TYR A 16 6.06 -7.20 12.87
N TRP A 17 5.76 -7.59 11.62
CA TRP A 17 5.82 -6.69 10.48
C TRP A 17 4.85 -5.52 10.62
N GLY A 18 3.62 -5.77 11.08
CA GLY A 18 2.64 -4.71 11.33
C GLY A 18 3.10 -3.71 12.39
N ILE A 19 3.67 -4.19 13.50
CA ILE A 19 4.25 -3.35 14.55
C ILE A 19 5.45 -2.56 14.01
N GLY A 20 6.34 -3.20 13.25
CA GLY A 20 7.49 -2.54 12.62
C GLY A 20 7.07 -1.42 11.68
N CYS A 21 6.06 -1.66 10.83
CA CYS A 21 5.48 -0.65 9.96
C CYS A 21 4.87 0.51 10.75
N ALA A 22 4.13 0.24 11.81
CA ALA A 22 3.53 1.28 12.66
C ALA A 22 4.60 2.11 13.39
N ALA A 23 5.65 1.47 13.91
CA ALA A 23 6.76 2.15 14.57
C ALA A 23 7.55 3.03 13.58
N ALA A 24 7.86 2.50 12.40
CA ALA A 24 8.51 3.26 11.34
C ALA A 24 7.63 4.43 10.86
N PHE A 25 6.30 4.22 10.75
CA PHE A 25 5.37 5.30 10.46
C PHE A 25 5.43 6.40 11.52
N ALA A 26 5.45 6.04 12.81
CA ALA A 26 5.54 7.01 13.90
C ALA A 26 6.83 7.85 13.82
N VAL A 27 7.95 7.25 13.41
CA VAL A 27 9.22 7.99 13.18
C VAL A 27 9.08 8.97 12.02
N VAL A 28 8.51 8.54 10.88
CA VAL A 28 8.29 9.43 9.73
C VAL A 28 7.30 10.54 10.08
N ALA A 29 6.22 10.22 10.78
CA ALA A 29 5.22 11.18 11.22
C ALA A 29 5.80 12.20 12.20
N ALA A 30 6.63 11.76 13.15
CA ALA A 30 7.37 12.66 14.04
C ALA A 30 8.29 13.59 13.24
N PHE A 31 9.06 13.04 12.29
CA PHE A 31 9.93 13.82 11.44
C PHE A 31 9.17 14.90 10.65
N VAL A 32 8.04 14.54 10.02
CA VAL A 32 7.17 15.48 9.32
C VAL A 32 6.61 16.55 10.27
N SER A 33 6.21 16.17 11.49
CA SER A 33 5.65 17.12 12.46
C SER A 33 6.65 18.16 12.98
N THR A 34 7.97 17.91 12.86
CA THR A 34 8.99 18.89 13.25
C THR A 34 9.19 20.01 12.24
N GLY A 35 8.66 19.88 11.02
CA GLY A 35 8.87 20.82 9.92
C GLY A 35 10.25 20.74 9.25
N TYR A 36 11.18 19.90 9.76
CA TYR A 36 12.52 19.73 9.16
C TYR A 36 12.57 18.72 8.00
N SER A 37 11.44 18.16 7.59
CA SER A 37 11.37 17.21 6.47
C SER A 37 11.76 17.82 5.13
N ASP A 38 11.66 19.15 4.99
CA ASP A 38 11.98 19.89 3.77
C ASP A 38 13.40 19.64 3.25
N GLY A 39 14.38 19.52 4.14
CA GLY A 39 15.77 19.24 3.76
C GLY A 39 15.97 17.88 3.11
N PHE A 40 15.07 16.93 3.39
CA PHE A 40 15.04 15.61 2.76
C PHE A 40 14.14 15.57 1.52
N ASP A 41 12.98 16.21 1.60
CA ASP A 41 11.94 16.13 0.57
C ASP A 41 12.30 16.94 -0.70
N ARG A 42 12.88 18.13 -0.55
CA ARG A 42 13.14 19.04 -1.68
C ARG A 42 14.17 18.50 -2.67
N PRO A 43 15.37 18.01 -2.25
CA PRO A 43 16.37 17.53 -3.22
C PRO A 43 15.87 16.36 -4.09
N LEU A 44 15.03 15.48 -3.51
CA LEU A 44 14.42 14.37 -4.23
C LEU A 44 13.33 14.83 -5.20
N THR A 45 12.56 15.85 -4.82
CA THR A 45 11.51 16.43 -5.65
C THR A 45 12.12 17.18 -6.83
N ASP A 46 13.11 18.02 -6.59
CA ASP A 46 13.83 18.78 -7.62
C ASP A 46 14.57 17.85 -8.59
N GLY A 47 15.18 16.77 -8.07
CA GLY A 47 15.80 15.75 -8.90
C GLY A 47 14.85 15.09 -9.90
N LEU A 48 13.58 14.89 -9.51
CA LEU A 48 12.55 14.33 -10.39
C LEU A 48 12.03 15.35 -11.40
N HIS A 49 11.88 16.62 -11.02
CA HIS A 49 11.48 17.69 -11.94
C HIS A 49 12.51 17.93 -13.05
N ASN A 50 13.81 17.72 -12.77
CA ASN A 50 14.85 17.81 -13.81
C ASN A 50 14.75 16.72 -14.89
N LEU A 51 13.97 15.65 -14.66
CA LEU A 51 13.71 14.59 -15.64
C LEU A 51 12.49 14.87 -16.50
N GLU A 52 11.91 16.07 -16.39
CA GLU A 52 10.68 16.40 -17.07
C GLU A 52 10.79 16.36 -18.59
N SER A 53 9.91 15.55 -19.19
CA SER A 53 9.66 15.53 -20.62
C SER A 53 8.20 15.17 -20.88
N ASP A 54 7.68 15.49 -22.06
CA ASP A 54 6.29 15.16 -22.42
C ASP A 54 6.02 13.65 -22.32
N GLY A 55 6.97 12.83 -22.76
CA GLY A 55 6.89 11.38 -22.71
C GLY A 55 6.87 10.84 -21.27
N TRP A 56 7.78 11.31 -20.42
CA TRP A 56 7.83 10.90 -19.01
C TRP A 56 6.60 11.37 -18.23
N THR A 57 6.13 12.58 -18.52
CA THR A 57 4.93 13.14 -17.90
C THR A 57 3.68 12.33 -18.25
N ALA A 58 3.50 11.98 -19.53
CA ALA A 58 2.37 11.15 -19.96
C ALA A 58 2.42 9.75 -19.33
N PHE A 59 3.60 9.13 -19.29
CA PHE A 59 3.80 7.84 -18.65
C PHE A 59 3.46 7.88 -17.16
N LEU A 60 4.02 8.84 -16.40
CA LEU A 60 3.80 8.93 -14.96
C LEU A 60 2.37 9.35 -14.60
N LYS A 61 1.72 10.20 -15.41
CA LYS A 61 0.27 10.48 -15.25
C LYS A 61 -0.55 9.20 -15.37
N THR A 62 -0.26 8.40 -16.39
CA THR A 62 -0.95 7.12 -16.62
C THR A 62 -0.65 6.12 -15.52
N ALA A 63 0.61 5.91 -15.15
CA ALA A 63 1.02 4.99 -14.10
C ALA A 63 0.35 5.33 -12.75
N GLY A 64 0.29 6.61 -12.39
CA GLY A 64 -0.39 7.07 -11.19
C GLY A 64 -1.91 6.91 -11.24
N SER A 65 -2.53 7.01 -12.42
CA SER A 65 -3.98 6.82 -12.60
C SER A 65 -4.43 5.39 -12.31
N VAL A 66 -3.57 4.39 -12.47
CA VAL A 66 -3.92 2.98 -12.16
C VAL A 66 -4.31 2.81 -10.68
N ALA A 67 -3.73 3.64 -9.79
CA ALA A 67 -4.00 3.62 -8.36
C ALA A 67 -5.08 4.62 -7.90
N SER A 68 -5.82 5.26 -8.82
CA SER A 68 -6.85 6.26 -8.48
C SER A 68 -8.03 6.26 -9.45
N GLY A 69 -9.19 6.74 -9.00
CA GLY A 69 -10.36 6.94 -9.88
C GLY A 69 -10.94 5.63 -10.44
N ILE A 70 -11.33 5.64 -11.71
CA ILE A 70 -12.04 4.53 -12.36
C ILE A 70 -11.17 3.26 -12.47
N PRO A 71 -9.90 3.31 -12.91
CA PRO A 71 -9.09 2.09 -13.06
C PRO A 71 -9.00 1.26 -11.77
N VAL A 72 -8.67 1.90 -10.64
CA VAL A 72 -8.56 1.19 -9.36
C VAL A 72 -9.90 0.61 -8.91
N ALA A 73 -11.00 1.34 -9.12
CA ALA A 73 -12.35 0.88 -8.77
C ALA A 73 -12.76 -0.36 -9.58
N VAL A 74 -12.45 -0.39 -10.88
CA VAL A 74 -12.72 -1.55 -11.75
C VAL A 74 -11.91 -2.76 -11.29
N ILE A 75 -10.61 -2.60 -10.99
CA ILE A 75 -9.77 -3.71 -10.50
C ILE A 75 -10.33 -4.25 -9.18
N ILE A 76 -10.67 -3.37 -8.23
CA ILE A 76 -11.26 -3.78 -6.95
C ILE A 76 -12.57 -4.55 -7.18
N ALA A 77 -13.46 -4.06 -8.04
CA ALA A 77 -14.73 -4.72 -8.35
C ALA A 77 -14.52 -6.12 -8.95
N LEU A 78 -13.58 -6.27 -9.89
CA LEU A 78 -13.26 -7.56 -10.50
C LEU A 78 -12.67 -8.56 -9.50
N VAL A 79 -11.77 -8.10 -8.62
CA VAL A 79 -11.19 -8.95 -7.55
C VAL A 79 -12.28 -9.38 -6.56
N CYS A 80 -13.14 -8.44 -6.15
CA CYS A 80 -14.27 -8.74 -5.28
C CYS A 80 -15.21 -9.77 -5.91
N LEU A 81 -15.59 -9.58 -7.17
CA LEU A 81 -16.43 -10.52 -7.90
C LEU A 81 -15.78 -11.90 -7.99
N TYR A 82 -14.49 -11.96 -8.35
CA TYR A 82 -13.74 -13.21 -8.41
C TYR A 82 -13.74 -13.94 -7.05
N LEU A 83 -13.46 -13.24 -5.95
CA LEU A 83 -13.40 -13.85 -4.62
C LEU A 83 -14.79 -14.35 -4.16
N LEU A 84 -15.86 -13.64 -4.50
CA LEU A 84 -17.23 -14.06 -4.22
C LEU A 84 -17.63 -15.29 -5.04
N LEU A 85 -17.36 -15.29 -6.36
CA LEU A 85 -17.64 -16.43 -7.24
C LEU A 85 -16.83 -17.68 -6.84
N ALA A 86 -15.60 -17.48 -6.38
CA ALA A 86 -14.76 -18.55 -5.83
C ALA A 86 -15.14 -18.97 -4.39
N ARG A 87 -16.19 -18.37 -3.80
CA ARG A 87 -16.67 -18.61 -2.43
C ARG A 87 -15.60 -18.40 -1.35
N ARG A 88 -14.64 -17.52 -1.59
CA ARG A 88 -13.51 -17.24 -0.69
C ARG A 88 -13.79 -16.10 0.26
N ILE A 89 -14.85 -16.25 1.06
CA ILE A 89 -15.38 -15.17 1.92
C ILE A 89 -14.32 -14.63 2.90
N GLY A 90 -13.47 -15.48 3.48
CA GLY A 90 -12.41 -15.01 4.37
C GLY A 90 -11.37 -14.10 3.68
N GLU A 91 -11.00 -14.40 2.43
CA GLU A 91 -10.13 -13.55 1.64
C GLU A 91 -10.83 -12.28 1.20
N TRP A 92 -12.09 -12.37 0.80
CA TRP A 92 -12.91 -11.23 0.43
C TRP A 92 -13.05 -10.22 1.57
N VAL A 93 -13.39 -10.69 2.78
CA VAL A 93 -13.48 -9.83 3.98
C VAL A 93 -12.13 -9.18 4.28
N THR A 94 -11.04 -9.94 4.19
CA THR A 94 -9.69 -9.41 4.44
C THR A 94 -9.31 -8.35 3.40
N PHE A 95 -9.61 -8.59 2.13
CA PHE A 95 -9.36 -7.66 1.03
C PHE A 95 -10.08 -6.32 1.23
N ILE A 96 -11.38 -6.36 1.52
CA ILE A 96 -12.17 -5.17 1.83
C ILE A 96 -11.66 -4.48 3.09
N ALA A 97 -11.34 -5.23 4.16
CA ALA A 97 -10.83 -4.67 5.40
C ALA A 97 -9.50 -3.92 5.20
N VAL A 98 -8.60 -4.44 4.36
CA VAL A 98 -7.33 -3.74 4.03
C VAL A 98 -7.60 -2.47 3.22
N LEU A 99 -8.42 -2.54 2.17
CA LEU A 99 -8.73 -1.39 1.33
C LEU A 99 -9.44 -0.28 2.12
N ALA A 100 -10.57 -0.62 2.74
CA ALA A 100 -11.36 0.35 3.51
C ALA A 100 -10.63 0.83 4.76
N GLY A 101 -9.96 -0.07 5.48
CA GLY A 101 -9.20 0.28 6.68
C GLY A 101 -8.04 1.21 6.38
N SER A 102 -7.30 0.98 5.28
CA SER A 102 -6.18 1.86 4.89
C SER A 102 -6.66 3.24 4.48
N GLN A 103 -7.79 3.34 3.77
CA GLN A 103 -8.40 4.63 3.42
C GLN A 103 -8.93 5.37 4.65
N ALA A 104 -9.61 4.68 5.57
CA ALA A 104 -10.09 5.28 6.80
C ALA A 104 -8.93 5.83 7.65
N VAL A 105 -7.84 5.06 7.78
CA VAL A 105 -6.61 5.51 8.46
C VAL A 105 -5.99 6.69 7.71
N ASN A 106 -5.90 6.66 6.38
CA ASN A 106 -5.39 7.78 5.59
C ASN A 106 -6.17 9.08 5.84
N LEU A 107 -7.50 9.03 5.79
CA LEU A 107 -8.37 10.18 6.04
C LEU A 107 -8.19 10.72 7.46
N ALA A 108 -8.17 9.84 8.47
CA ALA A 108 -7.96 10.25 9.86
C ALA A 108 -6.59 10.91 10.06
N LEU A 109 -5.53 10.37 9.46
CA LEU A 109 -4.19 10.94 9.55
C LEU A 109 -4.10 12.28 8.82
N LYS A 110 -4.79 12.45 7.69
CA LYS A 110 -4.85 13.74 6.98
C LYS A 110 -5.44 14.84 7.86
N GLU A 111 -6.54 14.55 8.55
CA GLU A 111 -7.15 15.50 9.48
C GLU A 111 -6.31 15.75 10.73
N LEU A 112 -5.50 14.77 11.15
CA LEU A 112 -4.62 14.90 12.30
C LEU A 112 -3.39 15.77 12.01
N PHE A 113 -2.73 15.55 10.87
CA PHE A 113 -1.46 16.21 10.54
C PHE A 113 -1.64 17.51 9.76
N GLN A 114 -2.71 17.61 8.97
CA GLN A 114 -3.06 18.80 8.19
C GLN A 114 -1.91 19.37 7.33
N ARG A 115 -0.98 18.51 6.91
CA ARG A 115 0.22 18.95 6.18
C ARG A 115 -0.17 19.56 4.84
N GLU A 116 0.34 20.73 4.55
CA GLU A 116 0.21 21.38 3.24
C GLU A 116 0.95 20.59 2.15
N ARG A 117 0.44 20.67 0.92
CA ARG A 117 1.06 20.05 -0.26
C ARG A 117 2.17 20.95 -0.80
N PRO A 118 3.13 20.40 -1.59
CA PRO A 118 4.05 21.24 -2.37
C PRO A 118 3.24 22.22 -3.21
N ASP A 119 3.56 23.51 -3.16
CA ASP A 119 2.86 24.61 -3.84
C ASP A 119 3.56 25.06 -5.13
N VAL A 120 4.83 24.70 -5.28
CA VAL A 120 5.66 25.01 -6.46
C VAL A 120 5.59 23.88 -7.48
N HIS A 121 5.46 24.24 -8.77
CA HIS A 121 5.62 23.34 -9.93
C HIS A 121 4.65 22.14 -10.00
N ARG A 122 3.34 22.40 -9.83
CA ARG A 122 2.30 21.37 -9.93
C ARG A 122 1.95 21.06 -11.39
N LEU A 123 2.03 19.78 -11.77
CA LEU A 123 1.61 19.31 -13.10
C LEU A 123 0.16 18.81 -13.14
N ILE A 124 -0.47 18.67 -11.97
CA ILE A 124 -1.90 18.37 -11.79
C ILE A 124 -2.43 19.11 -10.55
N GLU A 125 -3.74 19.39 -10.54
CA GLU A 125 -4.43 19.91 -9.36
C GLU A 125 -4.74 18.80 -8.35
N ALA A 126 -4.63 19.13 -7.06
CA ALA A 126 -5.02 18.25 -5.98
C ALA A 126 -5.47 19.03 -4.74
N SER A 127 -6.61 18.65 -4.17
CA SER A 127 -7.21 19.28 -2.98
C SER A 127 -6.90 18.51 -1.69
N GLY A 128 -7.12 19.19 -0.55
CA GLY A 128 -6.94 18.64 0.79
C GLY A 128 -5.49 18.39 1.20
N TYR A 129 -5.29 17.85 2.40
CA TYR A 129 -3.98 17.66 3.01
C TYR A 129 -3.09 16.63 2.29
N GLY A 130 -1.77 16.85 2.35
CA GLY A 130 -0.74 16.05 1.69
C GLY A 130 -0.38 14.76 2.41
N PHE A 131 -0.26 14.79 3.74
CA PHE A 131 0.26 13.66 4.52
C PHE A 131 -0.85 12.82 5.18
N PRO A 132 -0.85 11.48 5.02
CA PRO A 132 -0.11 10.69 4.03
C PRO A 132 -0.81 10.65 2.65
N SER A 133 -0.09 10.25 1.60
CA SER A 133 -0.62 10.22 0.23
C SER A 133 -1.73 9.16 0.02
N GLY A 134 -2.87 9.59 -0.52
CA GLY A 134 -4.02 8.71 -0.81
C GLY A 134 -3.76 7.74 -1.97
N ASN A 135 -3.14 8.19 -3.07
CA ASN A 135 -2.81 7.31 -4.20
C ASN A 135 -1.81 6.22 -3.80
N ALA A 136 -0.78 6.57 -3.02
CA ALA A 136 0.19 5.60 -2.52
C ALA A 136 -0.47 4.59 -1.55
N THR A 137 -1.41 5.05 -0.72
CA THR A 137 -2.24 4.20 0.16
C THR A 137 -3.05 3.20 -0.67
N SER A 138 -3.79 3.68 -1.68
CA SER A 138 -4.57 2.83 -2.58
C SER A 138 -3.70 1.82 -3.33
N ALA A 139 -2.54 2.25 -3.82
CA ALA A 139 -1.63 1.40 -4.57
C ALA A 139 -1.12 0.24 -3.70
N LEU A 140 -0.57 0.53 -2.52
CA LEU A 140 -0.05 -0.54 -1.65
C LEU A 140 -1.17 -1.44 -1.13
N ALA A 141 -2.33 -0.88 -0.76
CA ALA A 141 -3.46 -1.68 -0.30
C ALA A 141 -3.92 -2.67 -1.39
N LEU A 142 -4.08 -2.21 -2.63
CA LEU A 142 -4.52 -3.06 -3.74
C LEU A 142 -3.43 -4.05 -4.17
N PHE A 143 -2.28 -3.56 -4.59
CA PHE A 143 -1.23 -4.41 -5.17
C PHE A 143 -0.56 -5.30 -4.11
N GLY A 144 -0.44 -4.83 -2.87
CA GLY A 144 0.00 -5.65 -1.74
C GLY A 144 -0.96 -6.81 -1.49
N MET A 145 -2.28 -6.55 -1.51
CA MET A 145 -3.26 -7.63 -1.39
C MET A 145 -3.28 -8.57 -2.61
N LEU A 146 -3.10 -8.06 -3.82
CA LEU A 146 -2.97 -8.92 -5.01
C LEU A 146 -1.75 -9.84 -4.91
N ALA A 147 -0.62 -9.35 -4.42
CA ALA A 147 0.55 -10.16 -4.16
C ALA A 147 0.26 -11.26 -3.13
N VAL A 148 -0.42 -10.92 -2.03
CA VAL A 148 -0.83 -11.89 -0.99
C VAL A 148 -1.78 -12.96 -1.54
N LEU A 149 -2.83 -12.54 -2.27
CA LEU A 149 -3.80 -13.47 -2.84
C LEU A 149 -3.18 -14.37 -3.91
N GLY A 150 -2.30 -13.83 -4.75
CA GLY A 150 -1.65 -14.60 -5.81
C GLY A 150 -0.54 -15.53 -5.32
N TRP A 151 0.15 -15.18 -4.23
CA TRP A 151 1.33 -15.92 -3.74
C TRP A 151 1.08 -17.41 -3.53
N SER A 152 -0.03 -17.77 -2.87
CA SER A 152 -0.36 -19.17 -2.59
C SER A 152 -0.93 -19.94 -3.78
N ARG A 153 -1.32 -19.24 -4.85
CA ARG A 153 -1.90 -19.82 -6.07
C ARG A 153 -0.87 -20.08 -7.15
N ILE A 154 0.27 -19.39 -7.11
CA ILE A 154 1.34 -19.61 -8.07
C ILE A 154 2.28 -20.71 -7.53
N PRO A 155 2.44 -21.86 -8.21
CA PRO A 155 3.28 -22.95 -7.73
C PRO A 155 4.77 -22.66 -7.94
N SER A 156 5.14 -21.95 -8.99
CA SER A 156 6.54 -21.71 -9.36
C SER A 156 7.15 -20.54 -8.58
N ARG A 157 8.41 -20.71 -8.16
CA ARG A 157 9.19 -19.62 -7.51
C ARG A 157 9.35 -18.41 -8.45
N ALA A 158 9.59 -18.68 -9.73
CA ALA A 158 9.72 -17.64 -10.75
C ALA A 158 8.41 -16.83 -10.89
N GLY A 159 7.25 -17.49 -10.94
CA GLY A 159 5.97 -16.79 -11.04
C GLY A 159 5.64 -15.98 -9.77
N ARG A 160 5.96 -16.50 -8.59
CA ARG A 160 5.82 -15.74 -7.33
C ARG A 160 6.71 -14.51 -7.29
N THR A 161 7.94 -14.65 -7.77
CA THR A 161 8.89 -13.52 -7.88
C THR A 161 8.36 -12.49 -8.86
N ALA A 162 7.89 -12.92 -10.05
CA ALA A 162 7.29 -12.05 -11.03
C ALA A 162 6.07 -11.30 -10.49
N LEU A 163 5.18 -11.98 -9.76
CA LEU A 163 4.03 -11.36 -9.10
C LEU A 163 4.46 -10.23 -8.14
N VAL A 164 5.42 -10.52 -7.25
CA VAL A 164 5.92 -9.53 -6.28
C VAL A 164 6.59 -8.35 -7.00
N VAL A 165 7.39 -8.62 -8.03
CA VAL A 165 8.05 -7.57 -8.82
C VAL A 165 7.02 -6.67 -9.51
N ILE A 166 6.01 -7.25 -10.15
CA ILE A 166 4.96 -6.50 -10.84
C ILE A 166 4.14 -5.66 -9.84
N CYS A 167 3.70 -6.25 -8.74
CA CYS A 167 2.94 -5.52 -7.70
C CYS A 167 3.78 -4.40 -7.07
N SER A 168 5.06 -4.64 -6.82
CA SER A 168 5.98 -3.63 -6.29
C SER A 168 6.21 -2.51 -7.29
N PHE A 169 6.39 -2.84 -8.57
CA PHE A 169 6.54 -1.87 -9.65
C PHE A 169 5.35 -0.92 -9.71
N PHE A 170 4.11 -1.44 -9.77
CA PHE A 170 2.92 -0.58 -9.81
C PHE A 170 2.76 0.26 -8.53
N THR A 171 3.07 -0.31 -7.37
CA THR A 171 3.03 0.42 -6.09
C THR A 171 3.98 1.60 -6.09
N LEU A 172 5.25 1.36 -6.47
CA LEU A 172 6.30 2.38 -6.50
C LEU A 172 6.05 3.40 -7.60
N ALA A 173 5.65 2.97 -8.80
CA ALA A 173 5.33 3.87 -9.91
C ALA A 173 4.20 4.84 -9.55
N ALA A 174 3.19 4.37 -8.82
CA ALA A 174 2.11 5.24 -8.33
C ALA A 174 2.62 6.29 -7.33
N GLY A 175 3.55 5.94 -6.44
CA GLY A 175 4.18 6.87 -5.50
C GLY A 175 5.07 7.90 -6.20
N VAL A 176 6.00 7.44 -7.04
CA VAL A 176 6.91 8.30 -7.82
C VAL A 176 6.12 9.27 -8.70
N SER A 177 5.04 8.79 -9.32
CA SER A 177 4.12 9.64 -10.09
C SER A 177 3.60 10.84 -9.28
N ARG A 178 3.30 10.67 -7.98
CA ARG A 178 2.78 11.77 -7.16
C ARG A 178 3.85 12.81 -6.78
N ILE A 179 5.09 12.37 -6.59
CA ILE A 179 6.23 13.26 -6.33
C ILE A 179 6.54 14.03 -7.61
N TYR A 180 6.70 13.34 -8.74
CA TYR A 180 6.99 13.94 -10.04
C TYR A 180 5.92 14.94 -10.49
N LEU A 181 4.64 14.70 -10.17
CA LEU A 181 3.56 15.63 -10.54
C LEU A 181 3.42 16.83 -9.58
N GLY A 182 4.30 16.94 -8.58
CA GLY A 182 4.37 18.08 -7.66
C GLY A 182 3.26 18.12 -6.61
N VAL A 183 2.58 17.00 -6.33
CA VAL A 183 1.40 17.00 -5.43
C VAL A 183 1.62 16.34 -4.08
N HIS A 184 2.77 15.72 -3.87
CA HIS A 184 3.16 15.05 -2.63
C HIS A 184 4.67 15.07 -2.44
N TYR A 185 5.10 15.17 -1.18
CA TYR A 185 6.49 15.00 -0.79
C TYR A 185 6.88 13.51 -0.69
N PRO A 186 8.17 13.14 -0.85
CA PRO A 186 8.65 11.78 -0.62
C PRO A 186 8.22 11.18 0.72
N THR A 187 8.26 11.98 1.80
CA THR A 187 7.78 11.54 3.12
C THR A 187 6.28 11.26 3.18
N ASP A 188 5.44 11.92 2.38
CA ASP A 188 4.01 11.61 2.26
C ASP A 188 3.78 10.20 1.68
N ILE A 189 4.64 9.80 0.74
CA ILE A 189 4.61 8.48 0.11
C ILE A 189 5.09 7.41 1.09
N ALA A 190 6.21 7.67 1.78
CA ALA A 190 6.73 6.78 2.81
C ALA A 190 5.72 6.57 3.95
N GLY A 191 5.11 7.64 4.44
CA GLY A 191 4.06 7.59 5.47
C GLY A 191 2.84 6.78 5.01
N ALA A 192 2.42 6.93 3.75
CA ALA A 192 1.32 6.15 3.18
C ALA A 192 1.64 4.66 3.14
N TYR A 193 2.84 4.28 2.68
CA TYR A 193 3.24 2.87 2.61
C TYR A 193 3.38 2.24 4.00
N LEU A 194 3.93 2.95 4.98
CA LEU A 194 4.12 2.42 6.32
C LEU A 194 2.79 2.26 7.07
N SER A 195 1.91 3.26 7.01
CA SER A 195 0.58 3.17 7.63
C SER A 195 -0.29 2.09 6.97
N THR A 196 -0.30 2.00 5.65
CA THR A 196 -1.01 0.94 4.90
C THR A 196 -0.42 -0.44 5.17
N GLY A 197 0.91 -0.54 5.24
CA GLY A 197 1.60 -1.78 5.60
C GLY A 197 1.19 -2.28 6.99
N ALA A 198 1.09 -1.39 7.97
CA ALA A 198 0.61 -1.73 9.31
C ALA A 198 -0.82 -2.30 9.27
N VAL A 199 -1.74 -1.66 8.54
CA VAL A 199 -3.13 -2.14 8.37
C VAL A 199 -3.16 -3.50 7.69
N LEU A 200 -2.43 -3.67 6.59
CA LEU A 200 -2.37 -4.91 5.81
C LEU A 200 -1.89 -6.06 6.69
N PHE A 201 -0.73 -5.91 7.34
CA PHE A 201 -0.15 -6.95 8.17
C PHE A 201 -1.00 -7.28 9.40
N ALA A 202 -1.65 -6.28 10.01
CA ALA A 202 -2.61 -6.50 11.09
C ALA A 202 -3.80 -7.36 10.61
N ALA A 203 -4.38 -7.03 9.44
CA ALA A 203 -5.47 -7.80 8.86
C ALA A 203 -5.07 -9.26 8.56
N LEU A 204 -3.85 -9.48 8.04
CA LEU A 204 -3.32 -10.83 7.81
C LEU A 204 -3.11 -11.61 9.12
N ALA A 205 -2.58 -10.95 10.16
CA ALA A 205 -2.42 -11.56 11.47
C ALA A 205 -3.78 -11.97 12.09
N ILE A 206 -4.80 -11.11 11.96
CA ILE A 206 -6.16 -11.41 12.42
C ILE A 206 -6.75 -12.59 11.64
N ARG A 207 -6.69 -12.57 10.30
CA ARG A 207 -7.16 -13.67 9.45
C ARG A 207 -6.49 -14.98 9.84
N ALA A 208 -5.16 -14.99 9.94
CA ALA A 208 -4.41 -16.19 10.31
C ALA A 208 -4.83 -16.74 11.67
N ARG A 209 -5.06 -15.88 12.67
CA ARG A 209 -5.57 -16.31 13.99
C ARG A 209 -6.98 -16.90 13.92
N ILE A 210 -7.87 -16.30 13.12
CA ILE A 210 -9.24 -16.81 12.94
C ILE A 210 -9.23 -18.18 12.24
N THR A 211 -8.43 -18.33 11.18
CA THR A 211 -8.30 -19.60 10.45
C THR A 211 -7.77 -20.71 11.34
N VAL A 212 -6.70 -20.46 12.11
CA VAL A 212 -6.13 -21.45 13.05
C VAL A 212 -7.14 -21.85 14.13
N LYS A 213 -7.94 -20.91 14.66
CA LYS A 213 -8.98 -21.22 15.66
C LYS A 213 -10.13 -22.05 15.08
N ARG A 214 -10.56 -21.79 13.84
CA ARG A 214 -11.68 -22.50 13.20
C ARG A 214 -11.32 -23.90 12.73
N HIS A 215 -10.06 -24.11 12.35
CA HIS A 215 -9.59 -25.39 11.82
C HIS A 215 -8.21 -25.75 12.42
N PRO A 216 -8.17 -26.21 13.68
CA PRO A 216 -6.91 -26.56 14.35
C PRO A 216 -6.11 -27.67 13.64
N ASP A 217 -6.79 -28.51 12.84
CA ASP A 217 -6.21 -29.66 12.13
C ASP A 217 -6.06 -29.47 10.60
N SER A 218 -6.49 -28.34 10.01
CA SER A 218 -6.39 -28.15 8.56
C SER A 218 -4.97 -27.74 8.16
N GLY A 219 -4.23 -28.63 7.48
CA GLY A 219 -2.90 -28.34 6.91
C GLY A 219 -2.90 -27.45 5.66
N VAL A 220 -3.86 -26.52 5.52
CA VAL A 220 -4.02 -25.69 4.32
C VAL A 220 -3.12 -24.43 4.43
N PRO A 221 -2.17 -24.21 3.51
CA PRO A 221 -1.39 -22.97 3.47
C PRO A 221 -2.26 -21.78 3.03
N LEU A 222 -2.09 -20.63 3.69
CA LEU A 222 -2.64 -19.32 3.25
C LEU A 222 -2.01 -18.87 1.93
#